data_AF-A0A2W7BD85-F1
#
_entry.id   AF-A0A2W7BD85-F1
#
_cell.length_a   1.000
_cell.length_b   1.000
_cell.length_c   1.000
_cell.angle_alpha   90.00
_cell.angle_beta   90.00
_cell.angle_gamma   90.00
#
_symmetry.space_group_name_H-M   'P 1'
#
loop_
_entity.id
_entity.type
_entity.pdbx_description
1 polymer ?
#
loop_
_entity_poly.entity_id
_entity_poly.type
_entity_poly.pdbx_seq_one_letter_code
_entity_poly.pdbx_strand_id
1 'polypeptide(L)'
;MFNSLNTFLPKLSSIFNSLNKFLQDFSPLTGFLSSVIGLIVSGLTLWLAWVAYKKFIKNKLLEKQLDVVIHLIEVLRDTNLQLDFVLFDDKMTVLMIEKNIFELADLPNHSLFKKESVFVDISITEIEKEKINNIVKLASNPIMPKSIAIILKRFKISDETFDVGLLDGYNNKPVSFVRIGRDGQNKFSNISRHRANEDGLALTSWGEFIRSCQSLSKSIKKWMKNHGIEEINL
;
A
#
# COMPACT_ATOMS: atom_id res chain seq x y z
N MET A 1 59.58 53.85 61.64
CA MET A 1 59.01 52.58 61.15
C MET A 1 57.90 52.82 60.11
N PHE A 2 58.06 53.80 59.19
CA PHE A 2 57.02 54.18 58.20
C PHE A 2 57.54 54.33 56.74
N ASN A 3 58.78 53.93 56.45
CA ASN A 3 59.35 54.01 55.09
C ASN A 3 59.16 52.74 54.23
N SER A 4 58.58 51.66 54.77
CA SER A 4 58.35 50.41 54.01
C SER A 4 56.96 50.31 53.35
N LEU A 5 56.04 51.24 53.63
CA LEU A 5 54.68 51.24 53.10
C LEU A 5 54.56 51.98 51.74
N ASN A 6 55.39 53.00 51.49
CA ASN A 6 55.35 53.78 50.25
C ASN A 6 55.95 53.07 49.02
N THR A 7 56.70 51.97 49.22
CA THR A 7 57.25 51.16 48.12
C THR A 7 56.36 49.96 47.75
N PHE A 8 55.37 49.62 48.60
CA PHE A 8 54.48 48.48 48.39
C PHE A 8 53.20 48.86 47.59
N LEU A 9 52.66 50.05 47.84
CA LEU A 9 51.45 50.56 47.18
C LEU A 9 51.55 50.68 45.63
N PRO A 10 52.67 51.11 45.02
CA PRO A 10 52.78 51.20 43.56
C PRO A 10 52.86 49.83 42.88
N LYS A 11 53.41 48.81 43.57
CA LYS A 11 53.46 47.43 43.05
C LYS A 11 52.10 46.75 43.09
N LEU A 12 51.30 47.02 44.12
CA LEU A 12 49.91 46.54 44.22
C LEU A 12 49.00 47.15 43.15
N SER A 13 49.13 48.45 42.84
CA SER A 13 48.34 49.07 41.76
C SER A 13 48.72 48.55 40.37
N SER A 14 50.01 48.27 40.15
CA SER A 14 50.51 47.66 38.90
C SER A 14 50.01 46.23 38.69
N ILE A 15 49.97 45.42 39.76
CA ILE A 15 49.41 44.06 39.73
C ILE A 15 47.91 44.11 39.49
N PHE A 16 47.17 44.99 40.19
CA PHE A 16 45.73 45.14 39.99
C PHE A 16 45.38 45.63 38.59
N ASN A 17 46.14 46.58 38.02
CA ASN A 17 45.94 47.04 36.65
C ASN A 17 46.27 45.95 35.63
N SER A 18 47.31 45.14 35.86
CA SER A 18 47.62 43.99 35.01
C SER A 18 46.55 42.90 35.09
N LEU A 19 46.01 42.63 36.28
CA LEU A 19 44.92 41.67 36.48
C LEU A 19 43.60 42.14 35.86
N ASN A 20 43.30 43.44 35.98
CA ASN A 20 42.09 44.02 35.39
C ASN A 20 42.18 44.06 33.86
N LYS A 21 43.38 44.29 33.30
CA LYS A 21 43.64 44.21 31.86
C LYS A 21 43.55 42.77 31.36
N PHE A 22 44.10 41.81 32.09
CA PHE A 22 43.97 40.38 31.80
C PHE A 22 42.50 39.92 31.85
N LEU A 23 41.72 40.35 32.84
CA LEU A 23 40.29 40.03 32.94
C LEU A 23 39.46 40.70 31.83
N GLN A 24 39.82 41.93 31.41
CA GLN A 24 39.20 42.58 30.25
C GLN A 24 39.52 41.85 28.94
N ASP A 25 40.73 41.30 28.80
CA ASP A 25 41.14 40.49 27.63
C ASP A 25 40.45 39.12 27.56
N PHE A 26 39.93 38.58 28.69
CA PHE A 26 39.15 37.33 28.74
C PHE A 26 37.63 37.50 28.53
N SER A 27 37.10 38.73 28.64
CA SER A 27 35.66 39.01 28.44
C SER A 27 35.15 38.77 27.00
N PRO A 28 35.92 39.04 25.92
CA PRO A 28 35.50 38.73 24.56
C PRO A 28 35.50 37.23 24.30
N LEU A 29 36.44 36.48 24.91
CA LEU A 29 36.57 35.04 24.76
C LEU A 29 35.40 34.30 25.42
N THR A 30 34.96 34.75 26.60
CA THR A 30 33.77 34.20 27.29
C THR A 30 32.47 34.55 26.56
N GLY A 31 32.35 35.77 26.02
CA GLY A 31 31.24 36.16 25.15
C GLY A 31 31.18 35.31 23.86
N PHE A 32 32.32 35.08 23.21
CA PHE A 32 32.43 34.23 22.02
C PHE A 32 32.15 32.75 22.32
N LEU A 33 32.66 32.20 23.43
CA LEU A 33 32.36 30.83 23.84
C LEU A 33 30.86 30.65 24.16
N SER A 34 30.23 31.64 24.81
CA SER A 34 28.79 31.60 25.10
C SER A 34 27.93 31.63 23.85
N SER A 35 28.33 32.39 22.81
CA SER A 35 27.60 32.45 21.54
C SER A 35 27.80 31.19 20.70
N VAL A 36 29.00 30.59 20.71
CA VAL A 36 29.28 29.29 20.08
C VAL A 36 28.48 28.17 20.76
N ILE A 37 28.43 28.13 22.10
CA ILE A 37 27.60 27.17 22.84
C ILE A 37 26.12 27.40 22.54
N GLY A 38 25.66 28.65 22.49
CA GLY A 38 24.28 29.00 22.09
C GLY A 38 23.92 28.50 20.68
N LEU A 39 24.85 28.62 19.72
CA LEU A 39 24.72 28.07 18.37
C LEU A 39 24.64 26.54 18.37
N ILE A 40 25.49 25.87 19.16
CA ILE A 40 25.49 24.40 19.29
C ILE A 40 24.15 23.92 19.88
N VAL A 41 23.67 24.56 20.94
CA VAL A 41 22.38 24.23 21.59
C VAL A 41 21.21 24.49 20.64
N SER A 42 21.23 25.60 19.91
CA SER A 42 20.19 25.92 18.91
C SER A 42 20.19 24.90 17.77
N GLY A 43 21.37 24.50 17.28
CA GLY A 43 21.53 23.45 16.26
C GLY A 43 21.02 22.09 16.73
N LEU A 44 21.34 21.69 17.96
CA LEU A 44 20.82 20.46 18.58
C LEU A 44 19.30 20.49 18.73
N THR A 45 18.76 21.62 19.18
CA THR A 45 17.31 21.80 19.35
C THR A 45 16.59 21.71 18.01
N LEU A 46 17.13 22.34 16.96
CA LEU A 46 16.58 22.26 15.60
C LEU A 46 16.65 20.84 15.05
N TRP A 47 17.76 20.12 15.29
CA TRP A 47 17.91 18.73 14.89
C TRP A 47 16.90 17.81 15.58
N LEU A 48 16.71 17.96 16.89
CA LEU A 48 15.68 17.22 17.64
C LEU A 48 14.28 17.55 17.15
N ALA A 49 13.97 18.83 16.93
CA ALA A 49 12.69 19.27 16.38
C ALA A 49 12.44 18.68 14.97
N TRP A 50 13.47 18.63 14.12
CA TRP A 50 13.40 18.00 12.80
C TRP A 50 13.13 16.49 12.88
N VAL A 51 13.83 15.78 13.77
CA VAL A 51 13.60 14.34 14.00
C VAL A 51 12.18 14.08 14.51
N ALA A 52 11.71 14.89 15.47
CA ALA A 52 10.35 14.80 15.99
C ALA A 52 9.30 15.08 14.90
N TYR A 53 9.50 16.13 14.09
CA TYR A 53 8.63 16.47 12.96
C TYR A 53 8.59 15.35 11.92
N LYS A 54 9.74 14.78 11.54
CA LYS A 54 9.81 13.66 10.60
C LYS A 54 9.06 12.43 11.13
N LYS A 55 9.19 12.14 12.43
CA LYS A 55 8.45 11.05 13.09
C LYS A 55 6.95 11.33 13.10
N PHE A 56 6.53 12.55 13.42
CA PHE A 56 5.14 12.98 13.41
C PHE A 56 4.49 12.84 12.02
N ILE A 57 5.16 13.34 10.97
CA ILE A 57 4.68 13.22 9.59
C ILE A 57 4.59 11.76 9.16
N LYS A 58 5.58 10.94 9.52
CA LYS A 58 5.53 9.50 9.24
C LYS A 58 4.33 8.84 9.91
N ASN A 59 4.07 9.13 11.19
CA ASN A 59 2.92 8.57 11.90
C ASN A 59 1.58 9.01 11.29
N LYS A 60 1.44 10.30 10.96
CA LYS A 60 0.24 10.83 10.32
C LYS A 60 0.01 10.25 8.92
N LEU A 61 1.08 9.95 8.19
CA LEU A 61 0.98 9.23 6.92
C LEU A 61 0.48 7.81 7.17
N LEU A 62 1.09 7.07 8.11
CA LEU A 62 0.70 5.70 8.44
C LEU A 62 -0.77 5.58 8.86
N GLU A 63 -1.27 6.53 9.67
CA GLU A 63 -2.67 6.62 10.05
C GLU A 63 -3.58 6.72 8.82
N LYS A 64 -3.28 7.66 7.91
CA LYS A 64 -4.04 7.78 6.65
C LYS A 64 -3.93 6.54 5.76
N GLN A 65 -2.76 5.89 5.72
CA GLN A 65 -2.60 4.64 4.95
C GLN A 65 -3.46 3.52 5.54
N LEU A 66 -3.55 3.44 6.87
CA LEU A 66 -4.39 2.47 7.56
C LEU A 66 -5.86 2.69 7.22
N ASP A 67 -6.34 3.94 7.26
CA ASP A 67 -7.73 4.28 6.88
C ASP A 67 -8.04 3.81 5.45
N VAL A 68 -7.11 4.02 4.51
CA VAL A 68 -7.29 3.60 3.12
C VAL A 68 -7.28 2.08 2.96
N VAL A 69 -6.47 1.36 3.74
CA VAL A 69 -6.44 -0.11 3.72
C VAL A 69 -7.71 -0.68 4.34
N ILE A 70 -8.21 -0.09 5.43
CA ILE A 70 -9.48 -0.49 6.06
C ILE A 70 -10.62 -0.27 5.06
N HIS A 71 -10.70 0.91 4.44
CA HIS A 71 -11.70 1.19 3.42
C HIS A 71 -11.64 0.20 2.25
N LEU A 72 -10.44 -0.17 1.79
CA LEU A 72 -10.28 -1.22 0.79
C LEU A 72 -10.84 -2.56 1.28
N ILE A 73 -10.54 -2.97 2.51
CA ILE A 73 -11.05 -4.23 3.08
C ILE A 73 -12.59 -4.23 3.11
N GLU A 74 -13.21 -3.12 3.53
CA GLU A 74 -14.66 -2.94 3.53
C GLU A 74 -15.24 -3.10 2.13
N VAL A 75 -14.71 -2.34 1.16
CA VAL A 75 -15.14 -2.44 -0.24
C VAL A 75 -15.00 -3.87 -0.77
N LEU A 76 -13.87 -4.54 -0.47
CA LEU A 76 -13.62 -5.92 -0.92
C LEU A 76 -14.57 -6.94 -0.28
N ARG A 77 -14.97 -6.71 0.98
CA ARG A 77 -15.89 -7.60 1.71
C ARG A 77 -17.33 -7.42 1.25
N ASP A 78 -17.74 -6.18 1.00
CA ASP A 78 -19.11 -5.83 0.63
C ASP A 78 -19.37 -6.04 -0.87
N THR A 79 -18.31 -6.21 -1.67
CA THR A 79 -18.41 -6.45 -3.10
C THR A 79 -18.40 -7.95 -3.41
N ASN A 80 -19.60 -8.49 -3.61
CA ASN A 80 -19.77 -9.82 -4.17
C ASN A 80 -19.61 -9.81 -5.69
N LEU A 81 -18.80 -10.73 -6.19
CA LEU A 81 -18.68 -11.03 -7.61
C LEU A 81 -19.45 -12.30 -7.92
N GLN A 82 -20.36 -12.20 -8.89
CA GLN A 82 -21.01 -13.36 -9.47
C GLN A 82 -20.08 -13.95 -10.54
N LEU A 83 -19.76 -15.23 -10.41
CA LEU A 83 -18.93 -15.95 -11.36
C LEU A 83 -19.66 -17.24 -11.75
N ASP A 84 -19.80 -17.45 -13.06
CA ASP A 84 -20.37 -18.67 -13.61
C ASP A 84 -19.26 -19.63 -14.05
N PHE A 85 -19.34 -20.89 -13.64
CA PHE A 85 -18.41 -21.99 -13.91
C PHE A 85 -19.08 -23.06 -14.73
N VAL A 86 -18.32 -23.75 -15.56
CA VAL A 86 -18.85 -24.84 -16.38
C VAL A 86 -18.15 -26.15 -16.04
N LEU A 87 -18.76 -26.99 -15.21
CA LEU A 87 -18.28 -28.34 -14.96
C LEU A 87 -18.52 -29.22 -16.18
N PHE A 88 -17.47 -29.88 -16.66
CA PHE A 88 -17.54 -30.95 -17.65
C PHE A 88 -17.23 -32.28 -16.96
N ASP A 89 -18.28 -32.95 -16.47
CA ASP A 89 -18.21 -34.30 -15.89
C ASP A 89 -19.36 -35.11 -16.52
N ASP A 90 -19.08 -35.78 -17.64
CA ASP A 90 -20.01 -36.45 -18.58
C ASP A 90 -21.13 -35.58 -19.20
N LYS A 91 -21.53 -34.47 -18.54
CA LYS A 91 -22.48 -33.44 -18.98
C LYS A 91 -21.96 -32.06 -18.60
N MET A 92 -22.37 -31.04 -19.35
CA MET A 92 -22.08 -29.64 -19.04
C MET A 92 -23.01 -29.17 -17.92
N THR A 93 -22.45 -28.83 -16.75
CA THR A 93 -23.20 -28.25 -15.63
C THR A 93 -22.70 -26.83 -15.36
N VAL A 94 -23.58 -25.85 -15.47
CA VAL A 94 -23.25 -24.47 -15.10
C VAL A 94 -23.50 -24.29 -13.61
N LEU A 95 -22.46 -23.93 -12.87
CA LEU A 95 -22.54 -23.54 -11.47
C LEU A 95 -22.34 -22.04 -11.35
N MET A 96 -23.21 -21.38 -10.61
CA MET A 96 -23.08 -19.96 -10.29
C MET A 96 -22.62 -19.83 -8.84
N ILE A 97 -21.56 -19.06 -8.60
CA ILE A 97 -21.17 -18.67 -7.26
C ILE A 97 -21.24 -17.15 -7.14
N GLU A 98 -21.64 -16.69 -5.98
CA GLU A 98 -21.60 -15.28 -5.61
C GLU A 98 -20.77 -15.18 -4.34
N LYS A 99 -19.57 -14.61 -4.46
CA LYS A 99 -18.56 -14.58 -3.39
C LYS A 99 -17.73 -13.31 -3.47
N ASN A 100 -17.29 -12.81 -2.32
CA ASN A 100 -16.37 -11.68 -2.26
C ASN A 100 -14.91 -12.13 -2.54
N ILE A 101 -14.00 -11.17 -2.78
CA ILE A 101 -12.61 -11.49 -3.18
C ILE A 101 -11.86 -12.35 -2.15
N PHE A 102 -12.15 -12.20 -0.85
CA PHE A 102 -11.51 -12.99 0.19
C PHE A 102 -12.02 -14.44 0.17
N GLU A 103 -13.33 -14.65 0.04
CA GLU A 103 -13.90 -15.99 -0.11
C GLU A 103 -13.45 -16.66 -1.42
N LEU A 104 -13.34 -15.89 -2.50
CA LEU A 104 -12.83 -16.37 -3.79
C LEU A 104 -11.39 -16.87 -3.69
N ALA A 105 -10.55 -16.20 -2.88
CA ALA A 105 -9.16 -16.60 -2.66
C ALA A 105 -9.02 -18.00 -2.04
N ASP A 106 -10.05 -18.45 -1.31
CA ASP A 106 -10.08 -19.74 -0.61
C ASP A 106 -10.72 -20.87 -1.44
N LEU A 107 -11.35 -20.56 -2.57
CA LEU A 107 -12.02 -21.55 -3.44
C LEU A 107 -11.14 -22.73 -3.88
N PRO A 108 -9.83 -22.59 -4.20
CA PRO A 108 -8.99 -23.72 -4.56
C PRO A 108 -8.89 -24.81 -3.49
N ASN A 109 -9.14 -24.45 -2.23
CA ASN A 109 -9.10 -25.41 -1.13
C ASN A 109 -10.37 -26.28 -1.08
N HIS A 110 -11.44 -25.88 -1.77
CA HIS A 110 -12.69 -26.60 -1.84
C HIS A 110 -12.58 -27.79 -2.82
N SER A 111 -13.14 -28.94 -2.43
CA SER A 111 -12.98 -30.23 -3.14
C SER A 111 -13.40 -30.19 -4.60
N LEU A 112 -14.42 -29.40 -4.93
CA LEU A 112 -14.93 -29.20 -6.29
C LEU A 112 -13.88 -28.61 -7.25
N PHE A 113 -12.98 -27.74 -6.76
CA PHE A 113 -11.99 -27.05 -7.59
C PHE A 113 -10.62 -27.75 -7.61
N LYS A 114 -10.47 -28.86 -6.89
CA LYS A 114 -9.24 -29.68 -6.88
C LYS A 114 -9.17 -30.67 -8.04
N LYS A 115 -10.29 -30.97 -8.70
CA LYS A 115 -10.33 -31.92 -9.82
C LYS A 115 -9.75 -31.26 -11.09
N GLU A 116 -8.79 -31.92 -11.72
CA GLU A 116 -8.18 -31.46 -12.98
C GLU A 116 -9.16 -31.40 -14.15
N SER A 117 -10.25 -32.18 -14.09
CA SER A 117 -11.30 -32.25 -15.12
C SER A 117 -12.26 -31.05 -15.14
N VAL A 118 -12.11 -30.10 -14.23
CA VAL A 118 -12.97 -28.92 -14.17
C VAL A 118 -12.36 -27.81 -15.01
N PHE A 119 -12.86 -27.68 -16.24
CA PHE A 119 -12.66 -26.47 -17.00
C PHE A 119 -13.44 -25.33 -16.34
N VAL A 120 -12.75 -24.28 -15.93
CA VAL A 120 -13.39 -23.11 -15.33
C VAL A 120 -13.26 -21.97 -16.32
N ASP A 121 -14.39 -21.59 -16.91
CA ASP A 121 -14.54 -20.23 -17.38
C ASP A 121 -15.00 -19.36 -16.23
N ILE A 122 -14.53 -18.11 -16.17
CA ILE A 122 -15.24 -17.06 -15.44
C ILE A 122 -16.07 -16.33 -16.47
N SER A 123 -17.33 -16.04 -16.14
CA SER A 123 -18.16 -15.06 -16.86
C SER A 123 -18.42 -13.88 -15.93
N ILE A 124 -18.04 -12.66 -16.35
CA ILE A 124 -18.22 -11.42 -15.55
C ILE A 124 -19.20 -10.52 -16.28
N THR A 125 -20.29 -10.09 -15.62
CA THR A 125 -21.25 -9.18 -16.26
C THR A 125 -20.78 -7.72 -16.29
N GLU A 126 -21.45 -6.83 -17.02
CA GLU A 126 -21.16 -5.37 -16.91
C GLU A 126 -21.29 -4.87 -15.47
N ILE A 127 -22.22 -5.44 -14.68
CA ILE A 127 -22.37 -5.09 -13.25
C ILE A 127 -21.11 -5.49 -12.48
N GLU A 128 -20.62 -6.71 -12.68
CA GLU A 128 -19.38 -7.16 -12.03
C GLU A 128 -18.13 -6.43 -12.55
N LYS A 129 -18.11 -6.04 -13.83
CA LYS A 129 -17.06 -5.18 -14.39
C LYS A 129 -17.03 -3.82 -13.70
N GLU A 130 -18.18 -3.20 -13.48
CA GLU A 130 -18.25 -1.92 -12.76
C GLU A 130 -17.73 -2.07 -11.32
N LYS A 131 -18.14 -3.13 -10.62
CA LYS A 131 -17.64 -3.48 -9.28
C LYS A 131 -16.10 -3.63 -9.28
N ILE A 132 -15.54 -4.38 -10.22
CA ILE A 132 -14.09 -4.57 -10.37
C ILE A 132 -13.41 -3.23 -10.67
N ASN A 133 -13.95 -2.41 -11.57
CA ASN A 133 -13.40 -1.11 -11.89
C ASN A 133 -13.39 -0.18 -10.68
N ASN A 134 -14.41 -0.22 -9.83
CA ASN A 134 -14.46 0.56 -8.58
C ASN A 134 -13.37 0.11 -7.59
N ILE A 135 -13.11 -1.19 -7.48
CA ILE A 135 -11.98 -1.73 -6.70
C ILE A 135 -10.64 -1.27 -7.28
N VAL A 136 -10.46 -1.35 -8.61
CA VAL A 136 -9.22 -0.96 -9.30
C VAL A 136 -8.92 0.53 -9.13
N LYS A 137 -9.94 1.40 -9.11
CA LYS A 137 -9.77 2.85 -8.88
C LYS A 137 -9.05 3.15 -7.55
N LEU A 138 -9.23 2.32 -6.52
CA LEU A 138 -8.54 2.47 -5.23
C LEU A 138 -7.02 2.36 -5.37
N ALA A 139 -6.51 1.67 -6.40
CA ALA A 139 -5.08 1.56 -6.68
C ALA A 139 -4.42 2.88 -7.08
N SER A 140 -5.21 3.85 -7.55
CA SER A 140 -4.73 5.19 -7.93
C SER A 140 -4.59 6.13 -6.74
N ASN A 141 -5.04 5.72 -5.55
CA ASN A 141 -4.88 6.51 -4.34
C ASN A 141 -3.37 6.61 -3.97
N PRO A 142 -2.80 7.83 -3.89
CA PRO A 142 -1.35 8.01 -3.70
C PRO A 142 -0.85 7.51 -2.34
N ILE A 143 -1.73 7.37 -1.35
CA ILE A 143 -1.39 6.84 -0.03
C ILE A 143 -1.62 5.32 0.08
N MET A 144 -2.20 4.67 -0.93
CA MET A 144 -2.32 3.20 -0.97
C MET A 144 -0.94 2.55 -0.88
N PRO A 145 -0.74 1.53 -0.01
CA PRO A 145 0.51 0.80 0.01
C PRO A 145 0.85 0.21 -1.36
N LYS A 146 2.08 0.48 -1.84
CA LYS A 146 2.53 0.08 -3.19
C LYS A 146 2.33 -1.42 -3.45
N SER A 147 2.58 -2.27 -2.46
CA SER A 147 2.41 -3.72 -2.57
C SER A 147 0.96 -4.17 -2.78
N ILE A 148 -0.01 -3.36 -2.37
CA ILE A 148 -1.44 -3.61 -2.56
C ILE A 148 -1.87 -3.00 -3.90
N ALA A 149 -1.49 -1.73 -4.16
CA ALA A 149 -1.82 -1.02 -5.38
C ALA A 149 -1.37 -1.76 -6.66
N ILE A 150 -0.17 -2.35 -6.65
CA ILE A 150 0.34 -3.13 -7.80
C ILE A 150 -0.56 -4.33 -8.10
N ILE A 151 -1.07 -5.01 -7.06
CA ILE A 151 -1.93 -6.18 -7.23
C ILE A 151 -3.32 -5.76 -7.70
N LEU A 152 -3.89 -4.70 -7.13
CA LEU A 152 -5.19 -4.15 -7.57
C LEU A 152 -5.18 -3.79 -9.06
N LYS A 153 -4.09 -3.21 -9.57
CA LYS A 153 -3.95 -2.90 -11.00
C LYS A 153 -4.02 -4.13 -11.91
N ARG A 154 -3.68 -5.33 -11.43
CA ARG A 154 -3.78 -6.57 -12.21
C ARG A 154 -5.22 -6.93 -12.57
N PHE A 155 -6.21 -6.40 -11.85
CA PHE A 155 -7.63 -6.59 -12.12
C PHE A 155 -8.19 -5.57 -13.13
N LYS A 156 -7.36 -4.69 -13.68
CA LYS A 156 -7.81 -3.67 -14.65
C LYS A 156 -8.44 -4.33 -15.88
N ILE A 157 -9.64 -3.88 -16.21
CA ILE A 157 -10.35 -4.22 -17.44
C ILE A 157 -10.06 -3.08 -18.41
N SER A 158 -9.27 -3.32 -19.47
CA SER A 158 -8.98 -2.32 -20.49
C SER A 158 -10.15 -2.20 -21.47
N ASP A 159 -10.66 -1.00 -21.71
CA ASP A 159 -11.82 -0.78 -22.58
C ASP A 159 -11.62 -1.29 -24.02
N GLU A 160 -10.37 -1.49 -24.45
CA GLU A 160 -10.00 -1.93 -25.81
C GLU A 160 -9.91 -3.46 -25.99
N THR A 161 -9.92 -4.24 -24.90
CA THR A 161 -9.60 -5.69 -24.93
C THR A 161 -10.75 -6.62 -24.52
N PHE A 162 -11.91 -6.07 -24.17
CA PHE A 162 -13.06 -6.85 -23.75
C PHE A 162 -14.17 -6.77 -24.79
N ASP A 163 -14.30 -7.84 -25.57
CA ASP A 163 -15.51 -8.08 -26.34
C ASP A 163 -16.60 -8.60 -25.39
N VAL A 164 -17.63 -7.77 -25.25
CA VAL A 164 -18.92 -8.12 -24.70
C VAL A 164 -19.57 -9.16 -25.61
N GLY A 165 -19.42 -10.43 -25.25
CA GLY A 165 -20.17 -11.52 -25.87
C GLY A 165 -21.55 -11.64 -25.25
N LEU A 166 -22.58 -11.79 -26.09
CA LEU A 166 -23.90 -12.26 -25.63
C LEU A 166 -23.87 -13.79 -25.61
N LEU A 167 -24.15 -14.38 -24.45
CA LEU A 167 -24.38 -15.82 -24.37
C LEU A 167 -25.87 -16.08 -24.64
N ASP A 168 -26.21 -16.47 -25.87
CA ASP A 168 -27.57 -16.90 -26.19
C ASP A 168 -27.89 -18.19 -25.40
N GLY A 169 -28.91 -18.12 -24.54
CA GLY A 169 -29.41 -19.29 -23.80
C GLY A 169 -29.73 -19.07 -22.32
N TYR A 170 -29.31 -17.95 -21.70
CA TYR A 170 -29.70 -17.61 -20.32
C TYR A 170 -30.67 -16.41 -20.33
N ASN A 171 -31.96 -16.68 -20.13
CA ASN A 171 -33.01 -15.72 -19.75
C ASN A 171 -33.12 -14.42 -20.58
N ASN A 172 -33.34 -14.48 -21.90
CA ASN A 172 -33.91 -13.40 -22.77
C ASN A 172 -33.42 -11.95 -22.54
N LYS A 173 -32.27 -11.74 -21.91
CA LYS A 173 -31.67 -10.45 -21.64
C LYS A 173 -30.23 -10.52 -22.12
N PRO A 174 -29.79 -9.58 -22.98
CA PRO A 174 -28.40 -9.50 -23.35
C PRO A 174 -27.60 -9.20 -22.08
N VAL A 175 -26.93 -10.21 -21.54
CA VAL A 175 -25.95 -10.04 -20.48
C VAL A 175 -24.59 -10.13 -21.17
N SER A 176 -23.85 -9.04 -21.08
CA SER A 176 -22.46 -8.98 -21.50
C SER A 176 -21.63 -9.87 -20.59
N PHE A 177 -20.76 -10.72 -21.11
CA PHE A 177 -19.86 -11.52 -20.27
C PHE A 177 -18.39 -11.44 -20.70
N VAL A 178 -17.48 -11.35 -19.72
CA VAL A 178 -16.05 -11.61 -19.90
C VAL A 178 -15.77 -13.09 -19.68
N ARG A 179 -15.29 -13.82 -20.69
CA ARG A 179 -14.98 -15.26 -20.60
C ARG A 179 -13.49 -15.51 -20.34
N ILE A 180 -13.14 -16.12 -19.19
CA ILE A 180 -11.76 -16.40 -18.79
C ILE A 180 -11.48 -17.91 -18.80
N GLY A 181 -10.91 -18.44 -19.88
CA GLY A 181 -10.70 -19.90 -20.03
C GLY A 181 -9.33 -20.43 -19.59
N ARG A 182 -9.28 -21.71 -19.21
CA ARG A 182 -8.05 -22.49 -18.99
C ARG A 182 -7.77 -23.35 -20.24
N ASP A 183 -6.55 -23.34 -20.76
CA ASP A 183 -6.19 -24.00 -22.03
C ASP A 183 -6.76 -25.42 -22.20
N GLY A 184 -7.25 -25.67 -23.41
CA GLY A 184 -7.62 -26.99 -23.90
C GLY A 184 -7.86 -26.88 -25.39
N GLN A 185 -7.15 -27.69 -26.17
CA GLN A 185 -7.06 -27.59 -27.62
C GLN A 185 -8.40 -27.34 -28.34
N ASN A 186 -8.42 -26.24 -29.09
CA ASN A 186 -9.12 -25.99 -30.36
C ASN A 186 -10.60 -26.39 -30.46
N LYS A 187 -11.48 -25.49 -30.02
CA LYS A 187 -12.42 -24.75 -30.89
C LYS A 187 -13.26 -23.83 -30.02
N PHE A 188 -12.85 -22.57 -29.91
CA PHE A 188 -13.64 -21.52 -29.25
C PHE A 188 -14.04 -20.46 -30.27
N SER A 189 -15.24 -19.88 -30.08
CA SER A 189 -15.77 -18.78 -30.89
C SER A 189 -14.80 -17.59 -30.91
N ASN A 190 -14.83 -16.80 -31.99
CA ASN A 190 -13.90 -15.68 -32.28
C ASN A 190 -13.64 -14.68 -31.14
N ILE A 191 -14.48 -14.64 -30.10
CA ILE A 191 -14.31 -13.83 -28.88
C ILE A 191 -13.02 -14.18 -28.12
N SER A 192 -12.50 -15.41 -28.23
CA SER A 192 -11.25 -15.81 -27.56
C SER A 192 -9.97 -15.24 -28.20
N ARG A 193 -10.07 -14.48 -29.29
CA ARG A 193 -8.90 -13.94 -30.02
C ARG A 193 -8.28 -12.70 -29.36
N HIS A 194 -8.93 -12.10 -28.36
CA HIS A 194 -8.47 -10.87 -27.70
C HIS A 194 -7.86 -11.09 -26.31
N ARG A 195 -7.31 -12.29 -26.04
CA ARG A 195 -6.65 -12.65 -24.75
C ARG A 195 -5.42 -11.81 -24.38
N ALA A 196 -5.01 -10.84 -25.20
CA ALA A 196 -3.89 -9.95 -24.90
C ALA A 196 -4.36 -8.73 -24.09
N ASN A 197 -4.77 -8.94 -22.84
CA ASN A 197 -4.89 -7.83 -21.90
C ASN A 197 -3.51 -7.59 -21.28
N GLU A 198 -2.71 -6.70 -21.87
CA GLU A 198 -1.36 -6.36 -21.39
C GLU A 198 -1.37 -5.83 -19.94
N ASP A 199 -2.46 -5.18 -19.52
CA ASP A 199 -2.57 -4.54 -18.20
C ASP A 199 -3.30 -5.42 -17.14
N GLY A 200 -4.28 -6.22 -17.54
CA GLY A 200 -5.18 -6.96 -16.65
C GLY A 200 -4.84 -8.43 -16.48
N LEU A 201 -3.62 -8.71 -16.00
CA LEU A 201 -3.11 -10.07 -15.82
C LEU A 201 -4.04 -11.00 -15.03
N ALA A 202 -4.81 -10.49 -14.06
CA ALA A 202 -5.73 -11.29 -13.26
C ALA A 202 -6.87 -11.88 -14.11
N LEU A 203 -7.20 -11.27 -15.25
CA LEU A 203 -8.34 -11.66 -16.08
C LEU A 203 -7.93 -12.51 -17.29
N THR A 204 -6.69 -13.02 -17.30
CA THR A 204 -6.15 -13.83 -18.39
C THR A 204 -6.52 -15.31 -18.29
N SER A 205 -6.67 -15.84 -17.07
CA SER A 205 -7.08 -17.23 -16.80
C SER A 205 -7.68 -17.34 -15.39
N TRP A 206 -8.50 -18.38 -15.14
CA TRP A 206 -9.00 -18.70 -13.78
C TRP A 206 -7.86 -18.78 -12.76
N GLY A 207 -6.76 -19.42 -13.15
CA GLY A 207 -5.59 -19.58 -12.29
C GLY A 207 -4.94 -18.25 -11.93
N GLU A 208 -4.84 -17.30 -12.86
CA GLU A 208 -4.31 -15.96 -12.59
C GLU A 208 -5.29 -15.10 -11.77
N PHE A 209 -6.60 -15.24 -12.01
CA PHE A 209 -7.63 -14.55 -11.24
C PHE A 209 -7.55 -14.93 -9.77
N ILE A 210 -7.56 -16.23 -9.48
CA ILE A 210 -7.45 -16.74 -8.12
C ILE A 210 -6.11 -16.40 -7.49
N ARG A 211 -4.99 -16.56 -8.21
CA ARG A 211 -3.67 -16.17 -7.69
C ARG A 211 -3.62 -14.68 -7.35
N SER A 212 -4.33 -13.84 -8.09
CA SER A 212 -4.41 -12.40 -7.82
C SER A 212 -5.25 -12.11 -6.58
N CYS A 213 -6.37 -12.81 -6.37
CA CYS A 213 -7.18 -12.72 -5.15
C CYS A 213 -6.36 -13.14 -3.91
N GLN A 214 -5.68 -14.28 -3.99
CA GLN A 214 -4.79 -14.78 -2.92
C GLN A 214 -3.64 -13.81 -2.63
N SER A 215 -3.01 -13.28 -3.69
CA SER A 215 -1.91 -12.32 -3.55
C SER A 215 -2.39 -11.04 -2.86
N LEU A 216 -3.59 -10.57 -3.21
CA LEU A 216 -4.19 -9.38 -2.60
C LEU A 216 -4.45 -9.60 -1.11
N SER A 217 -5.14 -10.69 -0.75
CA SER A 217 -5.41 -11.06 0.65
C SER A 217 -4.11 -11.17 1.45
N LYS A 218 -3.10 -11.87 0.92
CA LYS A 218 -1.78 -12.01 1.57
C LYS A 218 -1.05 -10.68 1.71
N SER A 219 -1.12 -9.80 0.71
CA SER A 219 -0.47 -8.48 0.75
C SER A 219 -1.10 -7.57 1.80
N ILE A 220 -2.44 -7.59 1.92
CA ILE A 220 -3.18 -6.88 2.97
C ILE A 220 -2.79 -7.42 4.35
N LYS A 221 -2.89 -8.75 4.58
CA LYS A 221 -2.50 -9.38 5.86
C LYS A 221 -1.06 -9.04 6.25
N LYS A 222 -0.13 -9.14 5.30
CA LYS A 222 1.29 -8.82 5.52
C LYS A 222 1.48 -7.33 5.86
N TRP A 223 0.82 -6.43 5.15
CA TRP A 223 0.94 -5.00 5.41
C TRP A 223 0.42 -4.66 6.81
N MET A 224 -0.75 -5.18 7.18
CA MET A 224 -1.35 -4.92 8.49
C MET A 224 -0.53 -5.49 9.65
N LYS A 225 0.00 -6.71 9.51
CA LYS A 225 0.89 -7.33 10.51
C LYS A 225 2.16 -6.49 10.72
N ASN A 226 2.75 -5.96 9.65
CA ASN A 226 3.92 -5.09 9.74
C ASN A 226 3.65 -3.77 10.49
N HIS A 227 2.37 -3.42 10.71
CA HIS A 227 1.94 -2.24 11.45
C HIS A 227 1.28 -2.59 12.80
N GLY A 228 1.47 -3.83 13.30
CA GLY A 228 1.05 -4.25 14.64
C GLY A 228 -0.40 -4.73 14.74
N ILE A 229 -1.07 -5.00 13.61
CA ILE A 229 -2.43 -5.54 13.59
C ILE A 229 -2.33 -7.04 13.24
N GLU A 230 -2.44 -7.89 14.25
CA GLU A 230 -2.18 -9.34 14.12
C GLU A 230 -3.41 -10.15 13.74
N GLU A 231 -4.61 -9.72 14.15
CA GLU A 231 -5.87 -10.41 13.89
C GLU A 231 -6.74 -9.62 12.92
N ILE A 232 -6.85 -10.12 11.70
CA ILE A 232 -7.81 -9.60 10.72
C ILE A 232 -8.54 -10.78 10.12
N ASN A 233 -9.85 -10.79 10.37
CA ASN A 233 -10.78 -11.68 9.69
C ASN A 233 -11.00 -11.16 8.27
N LEU A 234 -10.06 -11.46 7.38
CA LEU A 234 -10.26 -11.40 5.93
C LEU A 234 -10.68 -12.77 5.43
#